data_AF-G9KA08-F1
#
_entry.id   AF-G9KA08-F1
#
_cell.length_a   1.000
_cell.length_b   1.000
_cell.length_c   1.000
_cell.angle_alpha   90.00
_cell.angle_beta   90.00
_cell.angle_gamma   90.00
#
_symmetry.space_group_name_H-M   'P 1'
#
loop_
_entity.id
_entity.type
_entity.pdbx_description
1 polymer ?
#
loop_
_entity_poly.entity_id
_entity_poly.type
_entity_poly.pdbx_seq_one_letter_code
_entity_poly.pdbx_strand_id
1 'polypeptide(L)'
;MFSALARPAGAALRRSFSTSAQKNAKVAVLGASGGIGQPLALLLKNSPLVSRLTLYDIAHTPGVAADLSHIETRATVKGYLGPEQLPDCLKGCDVVVIPAGVPRKPGMTRDDLFNTNASIVATLTAACAQHCPEAMICIISNPVNSTIPIATEVFKKHGAYNPNKIFGVTTLDIVRANTFIAELKGL
;
A
#
# COMPACT_ATOMS: atom_id res chain seq x y z
N MET A 1 -49.60 46.93 -9.06
CA MET A 1 -48.91 47.43 -7.85
C MET A 1 -48.87 46.24 -6.90
N PHE A 2 -47.75 45.60 -6.57
CA PHE A 2 -46.45 46.13 -6.18
C PHE A 2 -45.30 45.27 -6.74
N SER A 3 -44.26 45.96 -7.17
CA SER A 3 -42.94 45.44 -7.51
C SER A 3 -42.20 45.05 -6.23
N ALA A 4 -41.63 43.84 -6.18
CA ALA A 4 -40.64 43.46 -5.18
C ALA A 4 -39.30 43.23 -5.89
N LEU A 5 -38.47 44.26 -5.77
CA LEU A 5 -37.05 44.39 -6.11
C LEU A 5 -36.25 43.08 -6.09
N ALA A 6 -35.60 42.80 -7.22
CA ALA A 6 -34.49 41.87 -7.30
C ALA A 6 -33.35 42.34 -6.37
N ARG A 7 -32.96 41.48 -5.41
CA ARG A 7 -31.70 41.65 -4.68
C ARG A 7 -30.55 41.27 -5.61
N PRO A 8 -29.49 42.08 -5.74
CA PRO A 8 -28.26 41.60 -6.33
C PRO A 8 -27.61 40.68 -5.29
N ALA A 9 -27.67 39.36 -5.52
CA ALA A 9 -26.83 38.43 -4.80
C ALA A 9 -25.39 38.66 -5.29
N GLY A 10 -24.70 39.56 -4.59
CA GLY A 10 -23.28 39.81 -4.76
C GLY A 10 -22.51 38.50 -4.72
N ALA A 11 -21.56 38.38 -5.63
CA ALA A 11 -20.67 37.27 -5.78
C ALA A 11 -20.01 36.88 -4.46
N ALA A 12 -20.42 35.75 -3.89
CA ALA A 12 -19.50 34.92 -3.15
C ALA A 12 -18.96 33.87 -4.14
N LEU A 13 -17.99 34.27 -4.96
CA LEU A 13 -17.05 33.30 -5.51
C LEU A 13 -16.45 32.59 -4.30
N ARG A 14 -16.92 31.36 -4.03
CA ARG A 14 -16.20 30.43 -3.16
C ARG A 14 -14.84 30.27 -3.80
N ARG A 15 -13.85 31.02 -3.31
CA ARG A 15 -12.45 30.79 -3.61
C ARG A 15 -12.10 29.42 -3.03
N SER A 16 -12.27 28.39 -3.85
CA SER A 16 -11.73 27.06 -3.58
C SER A 16 -10.21 27.16 -3.67
N PHE A 17 -9.57 27.57 -2.59
CA PHE A 17 -8.11 27.52 -2.46
C PHE A 17 -7.68 26.07 -2.18
N SER A 18 -7.79 25.24 -3.21
CA SER A 18 -6.88 24.12 -3.44
C SER A 18 -6.79 23.91 -4.94
N THR A 19 -5.71 24.36 -5.54
CA THR A 19 -5.40 24.18 -6.97
C THR A 19 -4.72 22.84 -7.25
N SER A 20 -4.46 22.02 -6.23
CA SER A 20 -4.04 20.64 -6.45
C SER A 20 -5.28 19.79 -6.73
N ALA A 21 -5.39 19.28 -7.95
CA ALA A 21 -6.23 18.13 -8.22
C ALA A 21 -5.88 17.06 -7.17
N GLN A 22 -6.89 16.51 -6.49
CA GLN A 22 -6.68 15.44 -5.52
C GLN A 22 -5.98 14.29 -6.24
N LYS A 23 -4.67 14.13 -5.99
CA LYS A 23 -3.83 13.18 -6.71
C LYS A 23 -4.07 11.81 -6.09
N ASN A 24 -5.19 11.19 -6.49
CA ASN A 24 -5.60 9.91 -5.94
C ASN A 24 -4.61 8.82 -6.40
N ALA A 25 -3.99 8.12 -5.46
CA ALA A 25 -2.93 7.17 -5.70
C ALA A 25 -3.46 5.82 -6.22
N LYS A 26 -2.66 5.19 -7.08
CA LYS A 26 -2.80 3.78 -7.48
C LYS A 26 -1.90 2.94 -6.59
N VAL A 27 -2.50 2.10 -5.76
CA VAL A 27 -1.80 1.33 -4.71
C VAL A 27 -1.87 -0.16 -5.03
N ALA A 28 -0.74 -0.87 -4.96
CA ALA A 28 -0.68 -2.32 -4.99
C ALA A 28 -0.39 -2.90 -3.61
N VAL A 29 -1.03 -4.01 -3.27
CA VAL A 29 -0.71 -4.82 -2.08
C VAL A 29 -0.25 -6.20 -2.51
N LEU A 30 1.02 -6.54 -2.25
CA LEU A 30 1.60 -7.84 -2.57
C LEU A 30 1.62 -8.73 -1.32
N GLY A 31 0.83 -9.81 -1.32
CA GLY A 31 0.49 -10.58 -0.12
C GLY A 31 -0.87 -10.19 0.46
N ALA A 32 -1.82 -9.82 -0.41
CA ALA A 32 -3.11 -9.26 -0.04
C ALA A 32 -4.06 -10.25 0.66
N SER A 33 -3.85 -11.55 0.49
CA SER A 33 -4.69 -12.59 1.11
C SER A 33 -4.20 -13.01 2.49
N GLY A 34 -3.01 -12.56 2.91
CA GLY A 34 -2.44 -12.86 4.21
C GLY A 34 -3.10 -12.11 5.38
N GLY A 35 -2.72 -12.48 6.61
CA GLY A 35 -3.32 -11.90 7.83
C GLY A 35 -3.12 -10.39 8.00
N ILE A 36 -2.04 -9.82 7.45
CA ILE A 36 -1.85 -8.36 7.37
C ILE A 36 -2.51 -7.79 6.10
N GLY A 37 -2.41 -8.53 4.99
CA GLY A 37 -2.87 -8.09 3.67
C GLY A 37 -4.35 -7.74 3.61
N GLN A 38 -5.21 -8.59 4.15
CA GLN A 38 -6.66 -8.39 4.12
C GLN A 38 -7.11 -7.12 4.86
N PRO A 39 -6.79 -6.92 6.16
CA PRO A 39 -7.17 -5.70 6.87
C PRO A 39 -6.47 -4.46 6.31
N LEU A 40 -5.23 -4.58 5.82
CA LEU A 40 -4.56 -3.47 5.14
C LEU A 40 -5.31 -3.06 3.86
N ALA A 41 -5.72 -4.02 3.04
CA ALA A 41 -6.47 -3.76 1.82
C ALA A 41 -7.85 -3.14 2.12
N LEU A 42 -8.51 -3.58 3.19
CA LEU A 42 -9.75 -2.96 3.69
C LEU A 42 -9.55 -1.48 4.05
N LEU A 43 -8.52 -1.16 4.85
CA LEU A 43 -8.23 0.22 5.24
C LEU A 43 -7.84 1.08 4.03
N LEU A 44 -7.10 0.54 3.06
CA LEU A 44 -6.75 1.23 1.82
C LEU A 44 -7.99 1.49 0.94
N LYS A 45 -8.91 0.53 0.83
CA LYS A 45 -10.18 0.68 0.10
C LYS A 45 -11.07 1.76 0.73
N ASN A 46 -11.01 1.95 2.04
CA ASN A 46 -11.76 2.98 2.75
C ASN A 46 -11.15 4.38 2.65
N SER A 47 -9.90 4.50 2.17
CA SER A 47 -9.22 5.79 2.06
C SER A 47 -9.67 6.57 0.81
N PRO A 48 -10.07 7.85 0.95
CA PRO A 48 -10.43 8.70 -0.20
C PRO A 48 -9.20 9.08 -1.06
N LEU A 49 -7.99 8.78 -0.58
CA LEU A 49 -6.74 9.05 -1.29
C LEU A 49 -6.39 7.97 -2.32
N VAL A 50 -7.08 6.82 -2.31
CA VAL A 50 -6.81 5.70 -3.22
C VAL A 50 -7.84 5.74 -4.36
N SER A 51 -7.37 5.81 -5.61
CA SER A 51 -8.23 5.70 -6.80
C SER A 51 -8.32 4.27 -7.33
N ARG A 52 -7.24 3.51 -7.21
CA ARG A 52 -7.15 2.13 -7.68
C ARG A 52 -6.36 1.30 -6.69
N LEU A 53 -6.93 0.17 -6.29
CA LEU A 53 -6.31 -0.81 -5.42
C LEU A 53 -6.13 -2.12 -6.18
N THR A 54 -4.89 -2.49 -6.44
CA THR A 54 -4.55 -3.79 -7.03
C THR A 54 -4.06 -4.73 -5.93
N LEU A 55 -4.64 -5.92 -5.88
CA LEU A 55 -4.35 -6.93 -4.86
C LEU A 55 -3.66 -8.08 -5.54
N TYR A 56 -2.51 -8.51 -5.01
CA TYR A 56 -1.78 -9.65 -5.51
C TYR A 56 -1.51 -10.65 -4.40
N ASP A 57 -1.68 -11.92 -4.73
CA ASP A 57 -1.25 -13.04 -3.90
C ASP A 57 -1.08 -14.30 -4.77
N ILE A 58 -0.49 -15.34 -4.21
CA ILE A 58 -0.39 -16.66 -4.83
C ILE A 58 -1.66 -17.50 -4.62
N ALA A 59 -2.53 -17.09 -3.67
CA ALA A 59 -3.76 -17.77 -3.35
C ALA A 59 -4.88 -16.80 -2.95
N HIS A 60 -6.13 -17.18 -3.19
CA HIS A 60 -7.37 -16.53 -2.67
C HIS A 60 -7.66 -15.08 -3.10
N THR A 61 -6.77 -14.42 -3.85
CA THR A 61 -6.92 -13.00 -4.22
C THR A 61 -8.24 -12.64 -4.93
N PRO A 62 -8.80 -13.48 -5.83
CA PRO A 62 -10.08 -13.17 -6.47
C PRO A 62 -11.23 -13.01 -5.47
N GLY A 63 -11.27 -13.83 -4.42
CA GLY A 63 -12.29 -13.74 -3.37
C GLY A 63 -12.14 -12.48 -2.53
N VAL A 64 -10.90 -12.16 -2.12
CA VAL A 64 -10.59 -10.93 -1.35
C VAL A 64 -10.95 -9.68 -2.16
N ALA A 65 -10.64 -9.68 -3.47
CA ALA A 65 -10.99 -8.55 -4.33
C ALA A 65 -12.49 -8.40 -4.53
N ALA A 66 -13.24 -9.50 -4.70
CA ALA A 66 -14.68 -9.47 -4.81
C ALA A 66 -15.33 -8.89 -3.54
N ASP A 67 -14.89 -9.35 -2.37
CA ASP A 67 -15.37 -8.85 -1.08
C ASP A 67 -15.17 -7.33 -0.94
N LEU A 68 -13.94 -6.85 -1.14
CA LEU A 68 -13.62 -5.43 -1.05
C LEU A 68 -14.30 -4.57 -2.14
N SER A 69 -14.64 -5.14 -3.29
CA SER A 69 -15.27 -4.41 -4.39
C SER A 69 -16.70 -3.95 -4.08
N HIS A 70 -17.38 -4.61 -3.12
CA HIS A 70 -18.75 -4.25 -2.71
C HIS A 70 -18.81 -3.00 -1.80
N ILE A 71 -17.67 -2.55 -1.27
CA ILE A 71 -17.62 -1.37 -0.41
C ILE A 71 -17.84 -0.11 -1.26
N GLU A 72 -18.80 0.73 -0.85
CA GLU A 72 -19.28 1.94 -1.52
C GLU A 72 -18.30 3.14 -1.48
N THR A 73 -17.02 2.89 -1.77
CA THR A 73 -15.97 3.91 -1.86
C THR A 73 -15.41 4.01 -3.28
N ARG A 74 -14.75 5.13 -3.58
CA ARG A 74 -14.30 5.46 -4.95
C ARG A 74 -13.25 4.52 -5.55
N ALA A 75 -12.42 3.88 -4.71
CA ALA A 75 -11.30 3.09 -5.21
C ALA A 75 -11.78 1.86 -5.99
N THR A 76 -11.34 1.69 -7.24
CA THR A 76 -11.60 0.44 -7.98
C THR A 76 -10.69 -0.67 -7.46
N VAL A 77 -11.22 -1.86 -7.19
CA VAL A 77 -10.45 -3.01 -6.68
C VAL A 77 -10.29 -4.05 -7.79
N LYS A 78 -9.07 -4.57 -7.96
CA LYS A 78 -8.82 -5.73 -8.85
C LYS A 78 -7.85 -6.71 -8.21
N GLY A 79 -8.22 -7.99 -8.19
CA GLY A 79 -7.39 -9.09 -7.72
C GLY A 79 -6.56 -9.70 -8.84
N TYR A 80 -5.35 -10.11 -8.51
CA TYR A 80 -4.39 -10.77 -9.38
C TYR A 80 -3.83 -12.00 -8.65
N LEU A 81 -3.81 -13.13 -9.35
CA LEU A 81 -3.47 -14.43 -8.79
C LEU A 81 -2.29 -15.05 -9.53
N GLY A 82 -1.24 -15.36 -8.78
CA GLY A 82 -0.08 -16.10 -9.27
C GLY A 82 0.88 -15.28 -10.16
N PRO A 83 2.10 -15.79 -10.40
CA PRO A 83 3.20 -15.00 -10.97
C PRO A 83 2.91 -14.38 -12.33
N GLU A 84 2.12 -15.05 -13.17
CA GLU A 84 1.75 -14.58 -14.52
C GLU A 84 0.97 -13.26 -14.49
N GLN A 85 0.22 -13.03 -13.41
CA GLN A 85 -0.62 -11.84 -13.24
C GLN A 85 0.06 -10.71 -12.45
N LEU A 86 1.26 -10.96 -11.89
CA LEU A 86 2.00 -9.97 -11.11
C LEU A 86 2.36 -8.71 -11.93
N PRO A 87 2.82 -8.79 -13.20
CA PRO A 87 3.12 -7.60 -14.00
C PRO A 87 1.91 -6.67 -14.16
N ASP A 88 0.73 -7.23 -14.41
CA ASP A 88 -0.51 -6.47 -14.59
C ASP A 88 -1.02 -5.85 -13.29
N CYS A 89 -0.69 -6.44 -12.14
CA CYS A 89 -0.96 -5.85 -10.82
C CYS A 89 -0.15 -4.57 -10.60
N LEU A 90 1.12 -4.56 -11.05
CA LEU A 90 2.10 -3.51 -10.77
C LEU A 90 2.02 -2.33 -11.74
N LYS A 91 1.55 -2.55 -12.97
CA LYS A 91 1.58 -1.55 -14.05
C LYS A 91 0.92 -0.22 -13.64
N GLY A 92 1.74 0.83 -13.58
CA GLY A 92 1.31 2.20 -13.26
C GLY A 92 0.89 2.40 -11.80
N CYS A 93 1.44 1.63 -10.87
CA CYS A 93 1.28 1.91 -9.44
C CYS A 93 2.15 3.09 -9.00
N ASP A 94 1.62 3.91 -8.10
CA ASP A 94 2.33 5.00 -7.44
C ASP A 94 2.95 4.52 -6.11
N VAL A 95 2.30 3.56 -5.45
CA VAL A 95 2.74 2.95 -4.19
C VAL A 95 2.55 1.44 -4.26
N VAL A 96 3.53 0.68 -3.78
CA VAL A 96 3.47 -0.77 -3.63
C VAL A 96 3.78 -1.12 -2.18
N VAL A 97 2.85 -1.80 -1.52
CA VAL A 97 3.03 -2.27 -0.14
C VAL A 97 3.24 -3.79 -0.16
N ILE A 98 4.28 -4.26 0.51
CA ILE A 98 4.69 -5.67 0.52
C ILE A 98 4.56 -6.23 1.95
N PRO A 99 3.36 -6.65 2.37
CA PRO A 99 3.16 -7.49 3.56
C PRO A 99 3.46 -8.97 3.33
N ALA A 100 3.69 -9.41 2.09
CA ALA A 100 3.98 -10.81 1.77
C ALA A 100 5.13 -11.38 2.61
N GLY A 101 4.89 -12.55 3.17
CA GLY A 101 5.87 -13.25 3.98
C GLY A 101 5.21 -14.34 4.80
N VAL A 102 6.01 -15.28 5.26
CA VAL A 102 5.55 -16.33 6.16
C VAL A 102 5.65 -15.79 7.59
N PRO A 103 4.57 -15.86 8.40
CA PRO A 103 4.67 -15.54 9.81
C PRO A 103 5.52 -16.60 10.51
N ARG A 104 6.21 -16.21 11.59
CA ARG A 104 6.99 -17.16 12.37
C ARG A 104 6.08 -18.26 12.92
N LYS A 105 6.36 -19.51 12.56
CA LYS A 105 5.66 -20.69 13.09
C LYS A 105 6.43 -21.30 14.28
N PRO A 106 5.75 -21.97 15.23
CA PRO A 106 6.44 -22.77 16.25
C PRO A 106 7.44 -23.74 15.59
N GLY A 107 8.66 -23.82 16.12
CA GLY A 107 9.73 -24.67 15.57
C GLY A 107 10.56 -24.05 14.44
N MET A 108 10.17 -22.91 13.87
CA MET A 108 10.96 -22.22 12.85
C MET A 108 12.10 -21.40 13.48
N THR A 109 13.33 -21.58 12.97
CA THR A 109 14.47 -20.77 13.41
C THR A 109 14.38 -19.35 12.85
N ARG A 110 15.22 -18.44 13.35
CA ARG A 110 15.31 -17.08 12.80
C ARG A 110 15.84 -17.10 11.35
N ASP A 111 16.77 -18.00 11.06
CA ASP A 111 17.41 -18.10 9.75
C ASP A 111 16.45 -18.69 8.71
N ASP A 112 15.63 -19.69 9.08
CA ASP A 112 14.60 -20.23 8.17
C ASP A 112 13.60 -19.16 7.74
N LEU A 113 13.16 -18.34 8.70
CA LEU A 113 12.25 -17.23 8.45
C LEU A 113 12.90 -16.19 7.53
N PHE A 114 14.17 -15.85 7.80
CA PHE A 114 14.93 -14.93 6.96
C PHE A 114 15.07 -15.46 5.54
N ASN A 115 15.53 -16.70 5.35
CA ASN A 115 15.74 -17.28 4.02
C ASN A 115 14.45 -17.33 3.21
N THR A 116 13.34 -17.71 3.84
CA THR A 116 12.02 -17.76 3.19
C THR A 116 11.58 -16.38 2.74
N ASN A 117 11.60 -15.39 3.65
CA ASN A 117 11.11 -14.05 3.34
C ASN A 117 12.09 -13.26 2.45
N ALA A 118 13.39 -13.54 2.51
CA ALA A 118 14.39 -12.97 1.62
C ALA A 118 14.11 -13.33 0.16
N SER A 119 13.80 -14.61 -0.12
CA SER A 119 13.43 -15.06 -1.47
C SER A 119 12.15 -14.38 -1.96
N ILE A 120 11.11 -14.34 -1.13
CA ILE A 120 9.84 -13.68 -1.45
C ILE A 120 10.05 -12.20 -1.78
N VAL A 121 10.75 -11.46 -0.92
CA VAL A 121 11.02 -10.04 -1.13
C VAL A 121 11.85 -9.82 -2.39
N ALA A 122 12.90 -10.62 -2.62
CA ALA A 122 13.73 -10.49 -3.82
C ALA A 122 12.91 -10.66 -5.11
N THR A 123 12.05 -11.68 -5.17
CA THR A 123 11.19 -11.92 -6.34
C THR A 123 10.19 -10.78 -6.56
N LEU A 124 9.49 -10.35 -5.52
CA LEU A 124 8.47 -9.29 -5.64
C LEU A 124 9.09 -7.93 -5.98
N THR A 125 10.23 -7.61 -5.37
CA THR A 125 10.94 -6.34 -5.64
C THR A 125 11.58 -6.32 -7.02
N ALA A 126 12.03 -7.47 -7.55
CA ALA A 126 12.48 -7.57 -8.95
C ALA A 126 11.34 -7.26 -9.92
N ALA A 127 10.14 -7.81 -9.68
CA ALA A 127 8.96 -7.48 -10.48
C ALA A 127 8.60 -5.98 -10.36
N CYS A 128 8.70 -5.39 -9.17
CA CYS A 128 8.49 -3.95 -8.99
C CYS A 128 9.49 -3.12 -9.79
N ALA A 129 10.78 -3.47 -9.76
CA ALA A 129 11.81 -2.79 -10.52
C ALA A 129 11.58 -2.86 -12.04
N GLN A 130 11.00 -3.96 -12.53
CA GLN A 130 10.70 -4.15 -13.96
C GLN A 130 9.41 -3.47 -14.43
N HIS A 131 8.37 -3.42 -13.58
CA HIS A 131 7.02 -3.02 -14.01
C HIS A 131 6.51 -1.70 -13.43
N CYS A 132 7.09 -1.24 -12.32
CA CYS A 132 6.77 0.04 -11.68
C CYS A 132 8.00 0.63 -10.95
N PRO A 133 9.14 0.86 -11.62
CA PRO A 133 10.39 1.30 -10.99
C PRO A 133 10.26 2.63 -10.24
N GLU A 134 9.29 3.47 -10.64
CA GLU A 134 9.05 4.79 -10.05
C GLU A 134 8.09 4.77 -8.85
N ALA A 135 7.53 3.61 -8.47
CA ALA A 135 6.62 3.51 -7.32
C ALA A 135 7.36 3.66 -5.99
N MET A 136 6.68 4.17 -4.98
CA MET A 136 7.14 4.08 -3.60
C MET A 136 6.95 2.64 -3.11
N ILE A 137 8.04 2.00 -2.68
CA ILE A 137 8.06 0.62 -2.24
C ILE A 137 8.08 0.58 -0.70
N CYS A 138 7.00 0.09 -0.10
CA CYS A 138 6.83 -0.01 1.35
C CYS A 138 6.92 -1.47 1.78
N ILE A 139 8.02 -1.87 2.41
CA ILE A 139 8.29 -3.26 2.81
C ILE A 139 7.88 -3.46 4.27
N ILE A 140 6.94 -4.38 4.48
CA ILE A 140 6.49 -4.83 5.81
C ILE A 140 7.09 -6.22 6.12
N SER A 141 7.47 -6.99 5.09
CA SER A 141 8.05 -8.33 5.21
C SER A 141 9.21 -8.38 6.20
N ASN A 142 9.04 -9.19 7.25
CA ASN A 142 10.05 -9.37 8.27
C ASN A 142 11.14 -10.36 7.83
N PRO A 143 12.40 -10.17 8.26
CA PRO A 143 12.90 -9.07 9.09
C PRO A 143 13.21 -7.81 8.26
N VAL A 144 12.59 -6.67 8.59
CA VAL A 144 12.73 -5.40 7.85
C VAL A 144 14.20 -4.97 7.70
N ASN A 145 15.00 -5.18 8.74
CA ASN A 145 16.42 -4.82 8.77
C ASN A 145 17.26 -5.52 7.69
N SER A 146 16.80 -6.67 7.19
CA SER A 146 17.51 -7.42 6.14
C SER A 146 16.77 -7.37 4.80
N THR A 147 15.45 -7.27 4.80
CA THR A 147 14.65 -7.20 3.56
C THR A 147 14.80 -5.88 2.82
N ILE A 148 15.08 -4.77 3.53
CA ILE A 148 15.37 -3.47 2.89
C ILE A 148 16.69 -3.47 2.10
N PRO A 149 17.83 -3.93 2.66
CA PRO A 149 19.05 -4.13 1.90
C PRO A 149 18.86 -5.06 0.68
N ILE A 150 18.10 -6.15 0.83
CA ILE A 150 17.80 -7.06 -0.29
C ILE A 150 17.07 -6.33 -1.42
N ALA A 151 15.99 -5.61 -1.09
CA ALA A 151 15.23 -4.84 -2.06
C ALA A 151 16.10 -3.78 -2.76
N THR A 152 16.93 -3.10 -1.99
CA THR A 152 17.89 -2.11 -2.49
C THR A 152 18.84 -2.72 -3.53
N GLU A 153 19.46 -3.85 -3.21
CA GLU A 153 20.38 -4.53 -4.13
C GLU A 153 19.67 -5.08 -5.36
N VAL A 154 18.44 -5.59 -5.23
CA VAL A 154 17.62 -6.01 -6.36
C VAL A 154 17.30 -4.85 -7.29
N PHE A 155 16.91 -3.69 -6.75
CA PHE A 155 16.66 -2.49 -7.56
C PHE A 155 17.94 -1.96 -8.23
N LYS A 156 19.10 -2.02 -7.55
CA LYS A 156 20.40 -1.65 -8.15
C LYS A 156 20.75 -2.55 -9.33
N LYS A 157 20.56 -3.86 -9.19
CA LYS A 157 20.80 -4.84 -10.28
C LYS A 157 19.94 -4.57 -11.52
N HIS A 158 18.76 -4.00 -11.35
CA HIS A 158 17.86 -3.62 -12.45
C HIS A 158 18.07 -2.18 -12.95
N GLY A 159 19.05 -1.43 -12.41
CA GLY A 159 19.29 -0.04 -12.79
C GLY A 159 18.17 0.93 -12.40
N ALA A 160 17.27 0.53 -11.51
CA ALA A 160 16.05 1.26 -11.14
C ALA A 160 16.11 1.86 -9.72
N TYR A 161 17.27 1.76 -9.04
CA TYR A 161 17.38 2.15 -7.64
C TYR A 161 17.26 3.66 -7.42
N ASN A 162 16.27 4.03 -6.63
CA ASN A 162 16.12 5.38 -6.07
C ASN A 162 16.02 5.27 -4.53
N PRO A 163 17.02 5.76 -3.76
CA PRO A 163 17.01 5.66 -2.30
C PRO A 163 15.83 6.38 -1.65
N ASN A 164 15.23 7.38 -2.32
CA ASN A 164 14.11 8.16 -1.78
C ASN A 164 12.76 7.46 -1.96
N LYS A 165 12.73 6.23 -2.50
CA LYS A 165 11.50 5.51 -2.82
C LYS A 165 11.39 4.12 -2.20
N ILE A 166 12.37 3.67 -1.42
CA ILE A 166 12.33 2.37 -0.74
C ILE A 166 12.25 2.59 0.77
N PHE A 167 11.20 2.08 1.40
CA PHE A 167 10.86 2.32 2.80
C PHE A 167 10.66 1.02 3.56
N GLY A 168 11.36 0.88 4.69
CA GLY A 168 11.05 -0.15 5.68
C GLY A 168 9.97 0.37 6.60
N VAL A 169 8.83 -0.31 6.67
CA VAL A 169 7.69 0.16 7.47
C VAL A 169 7.92 -0.19 8.94
N THR A 170 8.39 0.78 9.71
CA THR A 170 8.61 0.68 11.18
C THR A 170 7.52 1.40 11.98
N THR A 171 6.46 1.86 11.32
CA THR A 171 5.39 2.67 11.93
C THR A 171 4.71 1.98 13.11
N LEU A 172 4.67 0.65 13.13
CA LEU A 172 4.09 -0.12 14.25
C LEU A 172 4.84 0.13 15.57
N ASP A 173 6.15 0.32 15.53
CA ASP A 173 6.95 0.60 16.74
C ASP A 173 6.61 1.98 17.31
N ILE A 174 6.36 2.97 16.43
CA ILE A 174 5.89 4.30 16.81
C ILE A 174 4.47 4.23 17.39
N VAL A 175 3.55 3.49 16.74
CA VAL A 175 2.19 3.29 17.26
C VAL A 175 2.22 2.69 18.66
N ARG A 176 3.03 1.64 18.88
CA ARG A 176 3.19 1.01 20.21
C ARG A 176 3.78 1.97 21.23
N ALA A 177 4.85 2.69 20.88
CA ALA A 177 5.47 3.65 21.79
C ALA A 177 4.47 4.73 22.22
N ASN A 178 3.71 5.29 21.28
CA ASN A 178 2.68 6.29 21.57
C ASN A 178 1.60 5.73 22.51
N THR A 179 1.10 4.53 22.24
CA THR A 179 0.11 3.85 23.10
C THR A 179 0.65 3.64 24.51
N PHE A 180 1.84 3.05 24.64
CA PHE A 180 2.42 2.75 25.96
C PHE A 180 2.72 4.01 26.77
N ILE A 181 3.20 5.08 26.13
CA ILE A 181 3.45 6.36 26.81
C ILE A 181 2.12 6.99 27.26
N ALA A 182 1.09 6.99 26.42
CA ALA A 182 -0.22 7.53 26.78
C ALA A 182 -0.85 6.77 27.96
N GLU A 183 -0.81 5.43 27.94
CA GLU A 183 -1.28 4.58 29.04
C GLU A 183 -0.53 4.87 30.34
N LEU A 184 0.80 4.97 30.29
CA LEU A 184 1.63 5.26 31.48
C LEU A 184 1.43 6.68 32.03
N LYS A 185 0.95 7.61 31.21
CA LYS A 185 0.73 9.02 31.60
C LYS A 185 -0.74 9.37 31.83
N GLY A 186 -1.68 8.48 31.50
CA GLY A 186 -3.12 8.74 31.59
C GLY A 186 -3.57 9.88 30.67
N LEU A 187 -3.00 9.96 29.47
CA LEU A 187 -3.34 10.97 28.44
C LEU A 187 -4.51 10.52 27.56
#